data_AF-A0A5R9QL73-F1
#
_entry.id   AF-A0A5R9QL73-F1
#
_cell.length_a   1.000
_cell.length_b   1.000
_cell.length_c   1.000
_cell.angle_alpha   90.00
_cell.angle_beta   90.00
_cell.angle_gamma   90.00
#
_symmetry.space_group_name_H-M   'P 1'
#
loop_
_entity.id
_entity.type
_entity.pdbx_description
1 polymer ?
#
loop_
_entity_poly.entity_id
_entity_poly.type
_entity_poly.pdbx_seq_one_letter_code
_entity_poly.pdbx_strand_id
1 'polypeptide(L)'
;MARYLVLILVAASLQASADSFQPSHSCSEPTVPYEFDDEFERQNFINEVEEYKQCLSDFVEEQNDAVQKHKAAAEEAIDDWNSFASSLN
;
A
#
# COMPACT_ATOMS: atom_id res chain seq x y z
N MET A 1 1.79 -26.03 -36.03
CA MET A 1 1.23 -26.40 -34.72
C MET A 1 2.07 -25.86 -33.56
N ALA A 2 3.28 -26.39 -33.31
CA ALA A 2 4.12 -25.99 -32.17
C ALA A 2 4.47 -24.49 -32.09
N ARG A 3 4.69 -23.81 -33.22
CA ARG A 3 5.00 -22.36 -33.26
C ARG A 3 3.85 -21.47 -32.76
N TYR A 4 2.61 -21.87 -32.98
CA TYR A 4 1.44 -21.11 -32.52
C TYR A 4 1.14 -21.38 -31.04
N LEU A 5 1.48 -22.57 -30.53
CA LEU A 5 1.39 -22.90 -29.11
C LEU A 5 2.30 -22.01 -28.24
N VAL A 6 3.52 -21.73 -28.69
CA VAL A 6 4.44 -20.82 -27.98
C VAL A 6 3.88 -19.39 -27.93
N LEU A 7 3.29 -18.92 -29.01
CA LEU A 7 2.65 -17.59 -29.08
C LEU A 7 1.42 -17.49 -28.15
N ILE A 8 0.63 -18.55 -28.04
CA ILE A 8 -0.54 -18.60 -27.14
C ILE A 8 -0.11 -18.62 -25.67
N LEU A 9 0.97 -19.34 -25.33
CA LEU A 9 1.50 -19.41 -23.96
C LEU A 9 2.08 -18.07 -23.47
N VAL A 10 2.73 -17.29 -24.34
CA VAL A 10 3.27 -15.96 -23.99
C VAL A 10 2.17 -14.90 -23.85
N ALA A 11 1.09 -15.00 -24.63
CA ALA A 11 -0.04 -14.08 -24.49
C ALA A 11 -0.84 -14.30 -23.19
N ALA A 12 -0.87 -15.55 -22.69
CA ALA A 12 -1.58 -15.89 -21.45
C ALA A 12 -0.87 -15.40 -20.18
N SER A 13 0.46 -15.16 -20.21
CA SER A 13 1.22 -14.69 -19.05
C SER A 13 1.12 -13.17 -18.79
N LEU A 14 0.40 -12.42 -19.64
CA LEU A 14 0.20 -10.97 -19.48
C LEU A 14 -0.95 -10.59 -18.54
N GLN A 15 -1.67 -11.56 -17.98
CA GLN A 15 -2.70 -11.30 -16.97
C GLN A 15 -2.05 -11.10 -15.59
N ALA A 16 -1.13 -10.15 -15.49
CA ALA A 16 -0.69 -9.63 -14.20
C ALA A 16 -1.77 -8.65 -13.70
N SER A 17 -2.56 -9.09 -12.73
CA SER A 17 -3.42 -8.21 -11.94
C SER A 17 -2.53 -7.42 -10.99
N ALA A 18 -1.85 -6.39 -11.49
CA ALA A 18 -1.28 -5.37 -10.63
C ALA A 18 -2.41 -4.50 -10.10
N ASP A 19 -2.41 -4.22 -8.80
CA ASP A 19 -3.33 -3.25 -8.23
C ASP A 19 -3.04 -1.89 -8.85
N SER A 20 -3.94 -1.43 -9.73
CA SER A 20 -3.76 -0.18 -10.48
C SER A 20 -4.27 1.04 -9.70
N PHE A 21 -4.82 0.81 -8.51
CA PHE A 21 -5.36 1.85 -7.65
C PHE A 21 -4.35 2.20 -6.56
N GLN A 22 -3.97 3.47 -6.48
CA GLN A 22 -3.21 3.98 -5.35
C GLN A 22 -4.13 4.07 -4.14
N PRO A 23 -3.78 3.47 -2.99
CA PRO A 23 -4.54 3.61 -1.76
C PRO A 23 -4.64 5.08 -1.34
N SER A 24 -5.79 5.47 -0.82
CA SER A 24 -6.05 6.79 -0.24
C SER A 24 -6.66 6.64 1.15
N HIS A 25 -6.33 7.56 2.05
CA HIS A 25 -6.96 7.57 3.38
C HIS A 25 -8.39 8.10 3.32
N SER A 26 -9.20 7.71 4.31
CA SER A 26 -10.56 8.25 4.54
C SER A 26 -10.59 9.34 5.62
N CYS A 27 -9.43 9.82 6.08
CA CYS A 27 -9.32 10.82 7.14
C CYS A 27 -10.03 12.14 6.81
N SER A 28 -10.72 12.71 7.79
CA SER A 28 -11.45 13.97 7.68
C SER A 28 -10.59 15.13 8.16
N GLU A 29 -10.26 16.04 7.26
CA GLU A 29 -9.56 17.28 7.61
C GLU A 29 -10.51 18.21 8.42
N PRO A 30 -10.08 18.70 9.60
CA PRO A 30 -10.89 19.64 10.38
C PRO A 30 -10.90 21.02 9.71
N THR A 31 -12.05 21.70 9.78
CA THR A 31 -12.17 23.06 9.23
C THR A 31 -11.66 24.07 10.25
N VAL A 32 -10.67 24.88 9.85
CA VAL A 32 -10.12 25.94 10.71
C VAL A 32 -11.13 27.08 10.86
N PRO A 33 -11.56 27.42 12.08
CA PRO A 33 -12.43 28.58 12.31
C PRO A 33 -11.69 29.90 12.02
N TYR A 34 -12.42 30.93 11.58
CA TYR A 34 -11.86 32.28 11.40
C TYR A 34 -11.39 32.89 12.73
N GLU A 35 -12.20 32.69 13.77
CA GLU A 35 -11.90 32.98 15.16
C GLU A 35 -12.56 31.92 16.05
N PHE A 36 -12.10 31.79 17.29
CA PHE A 36 -12.72 30.90 18.28
C PHE A 36 -13.59 31.73 19.20
N ASP A 37 -14.85 31.32 19.38
CA ASP A 37 -15.84 31.98 20.23
C ASP A 37 -15.46 31.84 21.71
N ASP A 38 -14.91 30.68 22.11
CA ASP A 38 -14.46 30.41 23.46
C ASP A 38 -13.34 29.35 23.54
N GLU A 39 -12.88 29.08 24.76
CA GLU A 39 -11.83 28.08 25.01
C GLU A 39 -12.31 26.64 24.76
N PHE A 40 -13.61 26.36 24.95
CA PHE A 40 -14.15 25.03 24.69
C PHE A 40 -14.09 24.70 23.19
N GLU A 41 -14.47 25.64 22.32
CA GLU A 41 -14.36 25.50 20.88
C GLU A 41 -12.90 25.29 20.44
N ARG A 42 -11.97 26.07 21.01
CA ARG A 42 -10.53 25.90 20.76
C ARG A 42 -10.07 24.49 21.10
N GLN A 43 -10.44 23.97 22.26
CA GLN A 43 -10.03 22.63 22.68
C GLN A 43 -10.67 21.55 21.84
N ASN A 44 -11.92 21.72 21.41
CA ASN A 44 -12.56 20.81 20.47
C ASN A 44 -11.80 20.74 19.14
N PHE A 45 -11.44 21.88 18.55
CA PHE A 45 -10.65 21.92 17.33
C PHE A 45 -9.27 21.26 17.50
N ILE A 46 -8.59 21.46 18.63
CA ILE A 46 -7.30 20.78 18.91
C ILE A 46 -7.48 19.27 18.94
N ASN A 47 -8.57 18.76 19.53
CA ASN A 47 -8.85 17.33 19.54
C ASN A 47 -9.10 16.80 18.12
N GLU A 48 -9.88 17.51 17.29
CA GLU A 48 -10.12 17.13 15.89
C GLU A 48 -8.81 17.09 15.07
N VAL A 49 -7.89 18.03 15.33
CA VAL A 49 -6.56 18.04 14.70
C VAL A 49 -5.73 16.82 15.10
N GLU A 50 -5.73 16.44 16.39
CA GLU A 50 -5.01 15.24 16.84
C GLU A 50 -5.65 13.96 16.29
N GLU A 51 -6.98 13.89 16.20
CA GLU A 51 -7.68 12.77 15.55
C GLU A 51 -7.32 12.64 14.06
N TYR A 52 -7.30 13.75 13.32
CA TYR A 52 -6.90 13.77 11.91
C TYR A 52 -5.44 13.31 11.73
N LYS A 53 -4.54 13.81 12.57
CA LYS A 53 -3.12 13.42 12.57
C LYS A 53 -2.93 11.94 12.90
N GLN A 54 -3.67 11.40 13.88
CA GLN A 54 -3.61 9.99 14.21
C GLN A 54 -4.08 9.14 13.02
N CYS A 55 -5.20 9.48 12.40
CA CYS A 55 -5.71 8.78 11.22
C CYS A 55 -4.69 8.74 10.07
N LEU A 56 -4.02 9.87 9.78
CA LEU A 56 -2.97 9.90 8.78
C LEU A 56 -1.76 9.03 9.15
N SER A 57 -1.41 9.00 10.44
CA SER A 57 -0.29 8.18 10.93
C SER A 57 -0.61 6.69 10.78
N ASP A 58 -1.83 6.28 11.12
CA ASP A 58 -2.30 4.90 10.98
C ASP A 58 -2.29 4.46 9.51
N PHE A 59 -2.77 5.32 8.60
CA PHE A 59 -2.72 5.04 7.16
C PHE A 59 -1.27 4.84 6.68
N VAL A 60 -0.34 5.71 7.08
CA VAL A 60 1.08 5.59 6.71
C VAL A 60 1.68 4.30 7.26
N GLU A 61 1.35 3.93 8.50
CA GLU A 61 1.82 2.68 9.11
C GLU A 61 1.32 1.44 8.34
N GLU A 62 0.03 1.40 8.00
CA GLU A 62 -0.58 0.33 7.21
C GLU A 62 0.12 0.18 5.85
N GLN A 63 0.36 1.31 5.16
CA GLN A 63 1.04 1.27 3.87
C GLN A 63 2.50 0.79 3.99
N ASN A 64 3.21 1.18 5.05
CA ASN A 64 4.57 0.70 5.29
C ASN A 64 4.61 -0.80 5.58
N ASP A 65 3.66 -1.32 6.37
CA ASP A 65 3.52 -2.75 6.63
C ASP A 65 3.23 -3.54 5.33
N ALA A 66 2.32 -3.03 4.49
CA ALA A 66 2.05 -3.62 3.18
C ALA A 66 3.31 -3.67 2.29
N VAL A 67 4.10 -2.60 2.27
CA VAL A 67 5.39 -2.55 1.55
C VAL A 67 6.36 -3.61 2.07
N GLN A 68 6.47 -3.77 3.39
CA GLN A 68 7.35 -4.81 3.96
C GLN A 68 6.88 -6.22 3.59
N LYS A 69 5.58 -6.49 3.63
CA LYS A 69 5.01 -7.79 3.21
C LYS A 69 5.30 -8.09 1.75
N HIS A 70 5.11 -7.11 0.85
CA HIS A 70 5.44 -7.28 -0.57
C HIS A 70 6.93 -7.50 -0.80
N LYS A 71 7.79 -6.77 -0.08
CA LYS A 71 9.23 -6.96 -0.15
C LYS A 71 9.64 -8.36 0.31
N ALA A 72 9.11 -8.83 1.44
CA ALA A 72 9.39 -10.16 1.97
C ALA A 72 8.96 -11.26 0.98
N ALA A 73 7.79 -11.14 0.36
CA ALA A 73 7.33 -12.09 -0.65
C ALA A 73 8.25 -12.11 -1.89
N ALA A 74 8.78 -10.96 -2.31
CA ALA A 74 9.73 -10.89 -3.41
C ALA A 74 11.08 -11.53 -3.04
N GLU A 75 11.57 -11.29 -1.82
CA GLU A 75 12.80 -11.90 -1.29
C GLU A 75 12.66 -13.43 -1.18
N GLU A 76 11.53 -13.94 -0.66
CA GLU A 76 11.24 -15.38 -0.59
C GLU A 76 11.25 -16.04 -1.98
N ALA A 77 10.62 -15.41 -2.98
CA ALA A 77 10.63 -15.93 -4.35
C ALA A 77 12.04 -15.94 -4.98
N ILE A 78 12.89 -14.97 -4.63
CA ILE A 78 14.30 -14.93 -5.06
C ILE A 78 15.07 -16.07 -4.39
N ASP A 79 14.88 -16.28 -3.09
CA ASP A 79 15.54 -17.33 -2.33
C ASP A 79 15.16 -18.73 -2.84
N ASP A 80 13.88 -18.96 -3.14
CA ASP A 80 13.39 -20.18 -3.76
C ASP A 80 14.09 -20.47 -5.10
N TRP A 81 14.19 -19.45 -5.96
CA TRP A 81 14.91 -19.58 -7.22
C TRP A 81 16.39 -19.90 -7.02
N ASN A 82 17.06 -19.17 -6.12
CA ASN A 82 18.48 -19.36 -5.85
C ASN A 82 18.77 -20.75 -5.29
N SER A 83 17.90 -21.26 -4.42
CA SER A 83 17.96 -22.63 -3.88
C SER A 83 17.84 -23.67 -5.00
N PHE A 84 16.84 -23.53 -5.86
CA PHE A 84 16.66 -24.39 -7.02
C PHE A 84 17.87 -24.35 -7.96
N ALA A 85 18.32 -23.15 -8.34
CA ALA A 85 19.46 -22.96 -9.24
C ALA A 85 20.75 -23.57 -8.68
N SER A 86 20.96 -23.47 -7.36
CA SER A 86 22.12 -24.07 -6.68
C SER A 86 22.08 -25.60 -6.71
N SER A 87 20.90 -26.22 -6.70
CA SER A 87 20.75 -27.68 -6.77
C SER A 87 21.09 -28.31 -8.13
N LEU A 88 21.24 -27.48 -9.18
CA LEU A 88 21.56 -27.93 -10.54
C LEU A 88 23.06 -28.02 -10.83
N ASN A 89 23.91 -27.58 -9.91
CA ASN A 89 25.37 -27.67 -9.99
C ASN A 89 25.91 -28.78 -9.08
#